data_AF-A0A645H1R7-F1
#
_entry.id   AF-A0A645H1R7-F1
#
_cell.length_a   1.000
_cell.length_b   1.000
_cell.length_c   1.000
_cell.angle_alpha   90.00
_cell.angle_beta   90.00
_cell.angle_gamma   90.00
#
_symmetry.space_group_name_H-M   'P 1'
#
loop_
_entity.id
_entity.type
_entity.pdbx_description
1 polymer ?
#
loop_
_entity_poly.entity_id
_entity_poly.type
_entity_poly.pdbx_seq_one_letter_code
_entity_poly.pdbx_strand_id
1 'polypeptide(L)'
;MQPAFVPKDHPLASVSNEFNAIFVTGNAVDDLMFYGKGAGPLPTGSAVMGDVIEISRAIAKGAAFDHYAESKAVKMLRYVGEGQNKYYVNMMVKDVPGVLGSICTTFGACGIGIDSVLQLAKDMTESREVPLVFILHEVTRARLDEALDKISSSRFASEINSIIRVM
;
A
#
# COMPACT_ATOMS: atom_id res chain seq x y z
N MET A 1 -3.75 -2.44 -6.54
CA MET A 1 -2.29 -2.52 -6.29
C MET A 1 -1.76 -1.11 -6.32
N GLN A 2 -1.03 -0.69 -5.30
CA GLN A 2 -0.51 0.68 -5.18
C GLN A 2 0.82 0.71 -4.42
N PRO A 3 1.64 1.75 -4.59
CA PRO A 3 2.85 1.94 -3.77
C PRO A 3 2.51 2.07 -2.29
N ALA A 4 3.36 1.49 -1.44
CA ALA A 4 3.25 1.59 0.01
C ALA A 4 4.64 1.68 0.63
N PHE A 5 4.77 2.44 1.71
CA PHE A 5 5.89 2.34 2.61
C PHE A 5 5.77 1.06 3.42
N VAL A 6 6.85 0.28 3.40
CA VAL A 6 6.99 -0.96 4.16
C VAL A 6 8.08 -0.71 5.21
N PRO A 7 7.85 -1.09 6.47
CA PRO A 7 8.88 -0.99 7.51
C PRO A 7 10.17 -1.69 7.09
N LYS A 8 11.34 -1.11 7.41
CA LYS A 8 12.64 -1.63 6.97
C LYS A 8 12.96 -3.01 7.54
N ASP A 9 12.40 -3.33 8.69
CA ASP A 9 12.50 -4.60 9.40
C ASP A 9 11.51 -5.67 8.89
N HIS A 10 10.51 -5.28 8.09
CA HIS A 10 9.57 -6.22 7.50
C HIS A 10 10.23 -7.03 6.37
N PRO A 11 10.02 -8.36 6.27
CA PRO A 11 10.70 -9.21 5.28
C PRO A 11 10.58 -8.73 3.83
N LEU A 12 9.40 -8.22 3.44
CA LEU A 12 9.17 -7.66 2.09
C LEU A 12 10.08 -6.48 1.74
N ALA A 13 10.60 -5.72 2.72
CA ALA A 13 11.50 -4.60 2.45
C ALA A 13 12.89 -5.06 1.95
N SER A 14 13.27 -6.32 2.19
CA SER A 14 14.53 -6.91 1.71
C SER A 14 14.46 -7.41 0.26
N VAL A 15 13.27 -7.44 -0.34
CA VAL A 15 13.05 -7.91 -1.71
C VAL A 15 13.48 -6.81 -2.68
N SER A 16 14.39 -7.13 -3.58
CA SER A 16 15.00 -6.17 -4.49
C SER A 16 15.26 -6.77 -5.87
N ASN A 17 15.45 -5.91 -6.87
CA ASN A 17 15.71 -6.28 -8.27
C ASN A 17 14.57 -7.12 -8.87
N GLU A 18 14.89 -8.18 -9.63
CA GLU A 18 13.90 -9.03 -10.32
C GLU A 18 13.25 -10.11 -9.45
N PHE A 19 13.51 -10.09 -8.14
CA PHE A 19 12.92 -11.04 -7.20
C PHE A 19 11.51 -10.60 -6.82
N ASN A 20 10.60 -11.57 -6.77
CA ASN A 20 9.26 -11.41 -6.24
C ASN A 20 9.17 -12.11 -4.88
N ALA A 21 8.27 -11.61 -4.04
CA ALA A 21 7.89 -12.30 -2.82
C ALA A 21 6.37 -12.27 -2.61
N ILE A 22 5.86 -13.32 -1.98
CA ILE A 22 4.48 -13.42 -1.52
C ILE A 22 4.54 -13.71 -0.02
N PHE A 23 3.97 -12.82 0.78
CA PHE A 23 3.87 -12.97 2.23
C PHE A 23 2.43 -13.37 2.59
N VAL A 24 2.27 -14.46 3.32
CA VAL A 24 0.97 -15.04 3.69
C VAL A 24 0.94 -15.27 5.18
N THR A 25 -0.01 -14.64 5.87
CA THR A 25 -0.28 -14.90 7.29
C THR A 25 -1.46 -15.85 7.41
N GLY A 26 -1.23 -17.02 8.01
CA GLY A 26 -2.26 -18.02 8.31
C GLY A 26 -2.49 -18.15 9.81
N ASN A 27 -3.72 -18.47 10.21
CA ASN A 27 -4.08 -18.61 11.63
C ASN A 27 -3.30 -19.72 12.38
N ALA A 28 -2.83 -20.75 11.68
CA ALA A 28 -2.10 -21.88 12.27
C ALA A 28 -0.62 -21.93 11.86
N VAL A 29 -0.31 -21.50 10.63
CA VAL A 29 1.05 -21.48 10.08
C VAL A 29 1.79 -20.15 10.36
N ASP A 30 1.06 -19.17 10.89
CA ASP A 30 1.53 -17.81 11.11
C ASP A 30 2.06 -17.20 9.79
N ASP A 31 3.19 -16.49 9.84
CA ASP A 31 3.80 -15.84 8.69
C ASP A 31 4.64 -16.79 7.81
N LEU A 32 4.29 -16.85 6.53
CA LEU A 32 5.04 -17.56 5.48
C LEU A 32 5.48 -16.57 4.39
N MET A 33 6.74 -16.65 3.95
CA MET A 33 7.25 -15.89 2.81
C MET A 33 7.75 -16.82 1.71
N PHE A 34 7.17 -16.69 0.52
CA PHE A 34 7.65 -17.35 -0.70
C PHE A 34 8.47 -16.35 -1.49
N TYR A 35 9.75 -16.63 -1.71
CA TYR A 35 10.70 -15.71 -2.33
C TYR A 35 11.43 -16.38 -3.50
N GLY A 36 11.56 -15.69 -4.63
CA GLY A 36 12.28 -16.20 -5.79
C GLY A 36 12.19 -15.29 -7.00
N LYS A 37 12.78 -15.71 -8.12
CA LYS A 37 12.67 -14.98 -9.39
C LYS A 37 11.26 -15.11 -9.94
N GLY A 38 10.55 -13.99 -10.05
CA GLY A 38 9.17 -13.98 -10.54
C GLY A 38 9.03 -13.90 -12.06
N ALA A 39 10.14 -13.66 -12.77
CA ALA A 39 10.18 -13.56 -14.22
C ALA A 39 11.48 -14.12 -14.78
N GLY A 40 11.45 -14.47 -16.06
CA GLY A 40 12.61 -14.96 -16.82
C GLY A 40 12.35 -16.33 -17.45
N PRO A 41 13.07 -16.67 -18.53
CA PRO A 41 12.78 -17.87 -19.32
C PRO A 41 12.95 -19.16 -18.51
N LEU A 42 13.97 -19.26 -17.65
CA LEU A 42 14.21 -20.44 -16.82
C LEU A 42 13.25 -20.56 -15.63
N PRO A 43 13.02 -19.52 -14.79
CA PRO A 43 12.04 -19.62 -13.70
C PRO A 43 10.63 -19.93 -14.20
N THR A 44 10.18 -19.28 -15.28
CA THR A 44 8.86 -19.55 -15.87
C THR A 44 8.81 -20.94 -16.49
N GLY A 45 9.85 -21.38 -17.21
CA GLY A 45 9.94 -22.73 -17.75
C GLY A 45 9.92 -23.81 -16.67
N SER A 46 10.53 -23.56 -15.51
CA SER A 46 10.50 -24.47 -14.36
C SER A 46 9.09 -24.65 -13.79
N ALA A 47 8.31 -23.58 -13.68
CA ALA A 47 6.92 -23.65 -13.23
C ALA A 47 6.06 -24.48 -14.21
N VAL A 48 6.17 -24.18 -15.50
CA VAL A 48 5.47 -24.93 -16.56
C VAL A 48 5.84 -26.41 -16.55
N MET A 49 7.12 -26.75 -16.42
CA MET A 49 7.55 -28.16 -16.36
C MET A 49 7.09 -28.86 -15.10
N GLY A 50 6.96 -28.14 -13.98
CA GLY A 50 6.32 -28.66 -12.76
C GLY A 50 4.91 -29.15 -13.03
N ASP A 51 4.08 -28.30 -13.64
CA ASP A 51 2.70 -28.64 -14.02
C ASP A 51 2.64 -29.82 -14.99
N VAL A 52 3.52 -29.84 -16.01
CA VAL A 52 3.59 -30.95 -17.00
C VAL A 52 3.92 -32.28 -16.32
N ILE A 53 4.86 -32.30 -15.37
CA ILE A 53 5.23 -33.51 -14.62
C ILE A 53 4.07 -33.95 -13.72
N GLU A 54 3.40 -33.02 -13.05
CA GLU A 54 2.25 -33.31 -12.20
C GLU A 54 1.11 -33.95 -12.99
N ILE A 55 0.73 -33.35 -14.13
CA ILE A 55 -0.27 -33.88 -15.06
C ILE A 55 0.13 -35.27 -15.57
N SER A 56 1.38 -35.44 -15.99
CA SER A 56 1.88 -36.73 -16.49
C SER A 56 1.80 -37.83 -15.43
N ARG A 57 2.14 -37.51 -14.17
CA ARG A 57 2.00 -38.43 -13.03
C ARG A 57 0.54 -38.78 -12.74
N ALA A 58 -0.37 -37.81 -12.86
CA ALA A 58 -1.80 -38.04 -12.68
C ALA A 58 -2.34 -39.01 -13.76
N ILE A 59 -1.97 -38.81 -15.03
CA ILE A 59 -2.37 -39.70 -16.14
C ILE A 59 -1.87 -41.12 -15.89
N ALA A 60 -0.60 -41.28 -15.53
CA ALA A 60 0.00 -42.59 -15.28
C ALA A 60 -0.67 -43.36 -14.14
N LYS A 61 -1.24 -42.64 -13.15
CA LYS A 61 -2.00 -43.23 -12.03
C LYS A 61 -3.48 -43.44 -12.33
N GLY A 62 -3.95 -43.11 -13.55
CA GLY A 62 -5.38 -43.11 -13.88
C GLY A 62 -6.19 -42.08 -13.06
N ALA A 63 -5.52 -41.06 -12.53
CA ALA A 63 -6.08 -40.03 -11.66
C ALA A 63 -6.11 -38.64 -12.32
N ALA A 64 -5.78 -38.56 -13.61
CA ALA A 64 -5.98 -37.36 -14.41
C ALA A 64 -7.46 -37.21 -14.72
N PHE A 65 -8.15 -36.51 -13.84
CA PHE A 65 -9.51 -36.03 -14.09
C PHE A 65 -9.43 -34.56 -14.47
N ASP A 66 -10.44 -34.06 -15.20
CA ASP A 66 -10.67 -32.64 -15.32
C ASP A 66 -11.02 -32.10 -13.93
N HIS A 67 -9.99 -31.73 -13.17
CA HIS A 67 -10.15 -30.91 -11.99
C HIS A 67 -10.49 -29.50 -12.46
N TYR A 68 -11.76 -29.30 -12.78
CA TYR A 68 -12.33 -27.99 -12.54
C TYR A 68 -12.10 -27.73 -11.08
N ALA A 69 -11.26 -26.75 -10.75
CA ALA A 69 -11.35 -26.14 -9.46
C ALA A 69 -12.84 -25.80 -9.31
N GLU A 70 -13.54 -26.52 -8.43
CA GLU A 70 -14.77 -25.99 -7.88
C GLU A 70 -14.32 -24.74 -7.15
N SER A 71 -14.17 -23.66 -7.90
CA SER A 71 -14.18 -22.36 -7.29
C SER A 71 -15.56 -22.38 -6.66
N LYS A 72 -15.59 -22.53 -5.34
CA LYS A 72 -16.58 -21.86 -4.52
C LYS A 72 -16.34 -20.37 -4.76
N ALA A 73 -16.47 -19.92 -6.01
CA ALA A 73 -16.57 -18.52 -6.36
C ALA A 73 -17.77 -18.10 -5.56
N VAL A 74 -17.49 -17.38 -4.48
CA VAL A 74 -18.47 -16.58 -3.80
C VAL A 74 -19.01 -15.70 -4.93
N LYS A 75 -20.19 -16.08 -5.47
CA LYS A 75 -20.76 -15.51 -6.70
C LYS A 75 -21.02 -14.00 -6.60
N MET A 76 -20.78 -13.43 -5.42
CA MET A 76 -20.87 -12.00 -5.13
C MET A 76 -19.72 -11.55 -4.23
N LEU A 77 -18.47 -11.63 -4.71
CA LEU A 77 -17.43 -10.79 -4.14
C LEU A 77 -17.74 -9.34 -4.53
N ARG A 78 -18.21 -8.56 -3.56
CA ARG A 78 -18.36 -7.11 -3.74
C ARG A 78 -17.04 -6.46 -3.35
N TYR A 79 -16.53 -5.61 -4.22
CA TYR A 79 -15.45 -4.70 -3.83
C TYR A 79 -16.00 -3.76 -2.74
N VAL A 80 -15.54 -3.96 -1.50
CA VAL A 80 -15.93 -3.16 -0.33
C VAL A 80 -15.05 -1.91 -0.16
N GLY A 81 -14.24 -1.58 -1.16
CA GLY A 81 -13.20 -0.57 -1.05
C GLY A 81 -11.89 -1.17 -0.51
N GLU A 82 -10.92 -0.30 -0.29
CA GLU A 82 -9.57 -0.72 0.10
C GLU A 82 -9.36 -0.80 1.63
N GLY A 83 -10.44 -0.79 2.41
CA GLY A 83 -10.41 -0.78 3.87
C GLY A 83 -9.89 0.53 4.49
N GLN A 84 -9.48 0.45 5.75
CA GLN A 84 -8.78 1.53 6.44
C GLN A 84 -7.26 1.27 6.38
N ASN A 85 -6.47 2.32 6.14
CA ASN A 85 -5.02 2.21 6.04
C ASN A 85 -4.38 3.44 6.69
N LYS A 86 -3.14 3.29 7.13
CA LYS A 86 -2.30 4.44 7.47
C LYS A 86 -1.82 5.12 6.18
N TYR A 87 -1.66 6.44 6.24
CA TYR A 87 -1.25 7.22 5.07
C TYR A 87 -0.12 8.18 5.41
N TYR A 88 0.86 8.21 4.54
CA TYR A 88 1.81 9.30 4.40
C TYR A 88 1.20 10.36 3.47
N VAL A 89 1.16 11.61 3.91
CA VAL A 89 0.72 12.75 3.12
C VAL A 89 1.81 13.82 3.14
N ASN A 90 2.30 14.19 1.98
CA ASN A 90 3.24 15.30 1.81
C ASN A 90 2.57 16.43 1.03
N MET A 91 2.58 17.63 1.59
CA MET A 91 1.97 18.81 1.01
C MET A 91 2.86 20.03 1.18
N MET A 92 2.81 20.96 0.23
CA MET A 92 3.41 22.28 0.35
C MET A 92 2.42 23.22 1.02
N VAL A 93 2.88 23.92 2.05
CA VAL A 93 2.06 24.86 2.81
C VAL A 93 2.80 26.19 2.99
N LYS A 94 2.04 27.26 3.17
CA LYS A 94 2.63 28.58 3.47
C LYS A 94 3.32 28.55 4.83
N ASP A 95 4.52 29.13 4.90
CA ASP A 95 5.28 29.26 6.13
C ASP A 95 4.80 30.47 6.94
N VAL A 96 3.62 30.32 7.55
CA VAL A 96 3.03 31.32 8.44
C VAL A 96 2.45 30.64 9.70
N PRO A 97 2.51 31.31 10.87
CA PRO A 97 1.95 30.76 12.10
C PRO A 97 0.48 30.38 11.96
N GLY A 98 0.11 29.24 12.56
CA GLY A 98 -1.27 28.73 12.59
C GLY A 98 -1.66 27.78 11.46
N VAL A 99 -0.84 27.65 10.41
CA VAL A 99 -1.10 26.72 9.28
C VAL A 99 -1.19 25.27 9.75
N LEU A 100 -0.17 24.80 10.47
CA LEU A 100 -0.14 23.43 11.01
C LEU A 100 -1.36 23.15 11.90
N GLY A 101 -1.69 24.10 12.81
CA GLY A 101 -2.84 23.97 13.69
C GLY A 101 -4.17 23.90 12.93
N SER A 102 -4.34 24.71 11.87
CA SER A 102 -5.52 24.66 11.02
C SER A 102 -5.65 23.30 10.31
N ILE A 103 -4.55 22.77 9.77
CA ILE A 103 -4.56 21.47 9.09
C ILE A 103 -4.90 20.34 10.07
N CYS A 104 -4.27 20.33 11.25
CA CYS A 104 -4.56 19.35 12.30
C CYS A 104 -6.02 19.44 12.77
N THR A 105 -6.57 20.65 12.88
CA THR A 105 -7.98 20.87 13.22
C THR A 105 -8.90 20.28 12.14
N THR A 106 -8.58 20.46 10.86
CA THR A 106 -9.37 19.86 9.76
C THR A 106 -9.31 18.34 9.79
N PHE A 107 -8.13 17.75 10.01
CA PHE A 107 -8.01 16.29 10.18
C PHE A 107 -8.85 15.80 11.38
N GLY A 108 -8.76 16.48 12.52
CA GLY A 108 -9.56 16.16 13.70
C GLY A 108 -11.07 16.28 13.48
N ALA A 109 -11.53 17.31 12.76
CA ALA A 109 -12.94 17.49 12.39
C ALA A 109 -13.45 16.38 11.45
N CYS A 110 -12.58 15.85 10.59
CA CYS A 110 -12.85 14.66 9.77
C CYS A 110 -12.66 13.34 10.53
N GLY A 111 -12.29 13.38 11.82
CA GLY A 111 -12.05 12.22 12.66
C GLY A 111 -10.83 11.39 12.25
N ILE A 112 -9.78 12.05 11.78
CA ILE A 112 -8.52 11.43 11.34
C ILE A 112 -7.45 11.69 12.41
N GLY A 113 -6.92 10.61 12.98
CA GLY A 113 -5.80 10.69 13.92
C GLY A 113 -4.46 10.89 13.20
N ILE A 114 -3.56 11.64 13.82
CA ILE A 114 -2.22 11.92 13.32
C ILE A 114 -1.22 11.14 14.18
N ASP A 115 -0.42 10.30 13.55
CA ASP A 115 0.63 9.52 14.19
C ASP A 115 1.92 10.34 14.34
N SER A 116 2.30 11.05 13.27
CA SER A 116 3.47 11.93 13.27
C SER A 116 3.32 13.07 12.29
N VAL A 117 4.00 14.17 12.58
CA VAL A 117 4.10 15.34 11.70
C VAL A 117 5.54 15.82 11.64
N LEU A 118 6.00 16.15 10.43
CA LEU A 118 7.33 16.68 10.17
C LEU A 118 7.22 17.88 9.22
N GLN A 119 7.63 19.05 9.68
CA GLN A 119 7.85 20.22 8.84
C GLN A 119 9.31 20.23 8.42
N LEU A 120 9.56 20.09 7.12
CA LEU A 120 10.91 20.12 6.59
C LEU A 120 11.31 21.57 6.34
N ALA A 121 12.52 21.95 6.74
CA ALA A 121 13.07 23.24 6.36
C ALA A 121 13.40 23.21 4.86
N LYS A 122 13.03 24.26 4.14
CA LYS A 122 13.47 24.48 2.76
C LYS A 122 14.68 25.43 2.80
N ASP A 123 15.66 25.22 1.93
CA ASP A 123 16.67 26.25 1.68
C ASP A 123 15.93 27.54 1.26
N MET A 124 16.38 28.66 1.81
CA MET A 124 15.72 29.98 1.79
C MET A 124 15.70 30.65 0.41
N THR A 125 15.44 29.91 -0.66
CA THR A 125 15.29 30.42 -2.03
C THR A 125 13.82 30.77 -2.29
N GLU A 126 13.50 32.04 -2.00
CA GLU A 126 12.37 32.88 -2.47
C GLU A 126 10.91 32.44 -2.20
N SER A 127 10.59 31.15 -2.08
CA SER A 127 9.23 30.68 -1.80
C SER A 127 8.97 30.61 -0.29
N ARG A 128 8.00 31.38 0.25
CA ARG A 128 7.50 31.28 1.64
C ARG A 128 6.65 30.01 1.86
N GLU A 129 7.10 28.88 1.33
CA GLU A 129 6.41 27.61 1.40
C GLU A 129 7.36 26.52 1.90
N VAL A 130 6.85 25.69 2.79
CA VAL A 130 7.59 24.62 3.44
C VAL A 130 6.86 23.30 3.22
N PRO A 131 7.59 22.19 2.99
CA PRO A 131 6.99 20.87 2.97
C PRO A 131 6.50 20.49 4.37
N LEU A 132 5.26 20.01 4.43
CA LEU A 132 4.67 19.44 5.62
C LEU A 132 4.26 18.00 5.34
N VAL A 133 4.80 17.10 6.15
CA VAL A 133 4.62 15.67 6.04
C VAL A 133 3.82 15.16 7.23
N PHE A 134 2.79 14.38 6.96
CA PHE A 134 1.98 13.71 7.96
C PHE A 134 2.04 12.20 7.77
N ILE A 135 2.13 11.49 8.88
CA ILE A 135 1.77 10.07 8.96
C ILE A 135 0.46 10.02 9.74
N LEU A 136 -0.57 9.49 9.11
CA LEU A 136 -1.93 9.40 9.66
C LEU A 136 -2.22 7.98 10.15
N HIS A 137 -3.04 7.87 11.20
CA HIS A 137 -3.61 6.59 11.63
C HIS A 137 -4.55 5.99 10.57
N GLU A 138 -5.08 4.81 10.86
CA GLU A 138 -5.99 4.10 9.96
C GLU A 138 -7.22 4.94 9.62
N VAL A 139 -7.38 5.21 8.32
CA VAL A 139 -8.51 5.97 7.78
C VAL A 139 -8.94 5.39 6.43
N THR A 140 -10.22 5.50 6.10
CA THR A 140 -10.71 5.15 4.76
C THR A 140 -10.24 6.18 3.73
N ARG A 141 -9.98 5.73 2.49
CA ARG A 141 -9.55 6.64 1.43
C ARG A 141 -10.53 7.80 1.20
N ALA A 142 -11.83 7.51 1.20
CA ALA A 142 -12.87 8.53 1.01
C ALA A 142 -12.85 9.63 2.10
N ARG A 143 -12.62 9.29 3.37
CA ARG A 143 -12.53 10.29 4.45
C ARG A 143 -11.24 11.10 4.37
N LEU A 144 -10.14 10.48 3.96
CA LEU A 144 -8.89 11.19 3.70
C LEU A 144 -9.07 12.21 2.57
N ASP A 145 -9.65 11.79 1.45
CA ASP A 145 -9.90 12.69 0.30
C ASP A 145 -10.80 13.86 0.71
N GLU A 146 -11.86 13.64 1.49
CA GLU A 146 -12.71 14.72 2.03
C GLU A 146 -11.92 15.73 2.89
N ALA A 147 -11.00 15.25 3.74
CA ALA A 147 -10.17 16.12 4.57
C ALA A 147 -9.18 16.92 3.72
N LEU A 148 -8.57 16.27 2.73
CA LEU A 148 -7.62 16.89 1.81
C LEU A 148 -8.27 17.94 0.92
N ASP A 149 -9.50 17.71 0.47
CA ASP A 149 -10.28 18.71 -0.30
C ASP A 149 -10.59 19.95 0.53
N LYS A 150 -10.90 19.79 1.83
CA LYS A 150 -11.07 20.92 2.76
C LYS A 150 -9.77 21.67 2.99
N ILE A 151 -8.64 20.96 3.08
CA ILE A 151 -7.31 21.55 3.27
C ILE A 151 -6.88 22.31 2.01
N SER A 152 -7.05 21.74 0.82
CA SER A 152 -6.68 22.38 -0.46
C SER A 152 -7.55 23.59 -0.78
N SER A 153 -8.81 23.59 -0.36
CA SER A 153 -9.71 24.75 -0.46
C SER A 153 -9.38 25.86 0.53
N SER A 154 -8.53 25.60 1.52
CA SER A 154 -8.10 26.60 2.49
C SER A 154 -7.01 27.50 1.91
N ARG A 155 -6.87 28.72 2.46
CA ARG A 155 -5.82 29.67 2.04
C ARG A 155 -4.39 29.25 2.42
N PHE A 156 -4.22 28.13 3.11
CA PHE A 156 -3.01 27.74 3.81
C PHE A 156 -2.19 26.66 3.09
N ALA A 157 -2.85 25.70 2.42
CA ALA A 157 -2.19 24.69 1.63
C ALA A 157 -2.04 25.17 0.19
N SER A 158 -0.86 24.97 -0.38
CA SER A 158 -0.55 25.36 -1.76
C SER A 158 -0.74 24.18 -2.71
N GLU A 159 -0.26 22.99 -2.33
CA GLU A 159 -0.31 21.79 -3.17
C GLU A 159 -0.19 20.51 -2.32
N ILE A 160 -0.84 19.43 -2.76
CA ILE A 160 -0.62 18.08 -2.21
C ILE A 160 0.31 17.33 -3.16
N ASN A 161 1.56 17.13 -2.74
CA ASN A 161 2.59 16.53 -3.59
C ASN A 161 2.47 15.01 -3.71
N SER A 162 2.15 14.32 -2.62
CA SER A 162 2.04 12.86 -2.64
C SER A 162 1.20 12.32 -1.50
N ILE A 163 0.52 11.20 -1.78
CA ILE A 163 -0.22 10.41 -0.81
C ILE A 163 0.18 8.95 -1.03
N ILE A 164 0.80 8.34 -0.03
CA ILE A 164 1.34 6.98 -0.11
C ILE A 164 0.83 6.19 1.10
N ARG A 165 0.51 4.91 0.92
CA ARG A 165 0.12 4.06 2.05
C ARG A 165 1.30 3.74 2.95
N VAL A 166 1.02 3.46 4.21
CA VAL A 166 1.99 2.88 5.14
C VAL A 166 1.43 1.53 5.60
N MET A 167 2.22 0.46 5.40
CA MET A 167 1.96 -0.86 5.97
C MET A 167 2.34 -0.91 7.45
#